data_AF-A0A3A8JUG2-F1
#
_entry.id   AF-A0A3A8JUG2-F1
#
_cell.length_a   1.000
_cell.length_b   1.000
_cell.length_c   1.000
_cell.angle_alpha   90.00
_cell.angle_beta   90.00
_cell.angle_gamma   90.00
#
_symmetry.space_group_name_H-M   'P 1'
#
loop_
_entity.id
_entity.type
_entity.pdbx_description
1 polymer ?
#
loop_
_entity_poly.entity_id
_entity_poly.type
_entity_poly.pdbx_seq_one_letter_code
_entity_poly.pdbx_strand_id
1 'polypeptide(L)'
;MYLAVCGATFLGTYLLNILMITVGYHRSVAHKAVRLHPALRRAVILGGNWLTGLDPKAWVVMHRLHHEHSDTPLDPHSPVNVGILGIGLEQLRNYKKVIIGLLKQKPEYTRYAKDLEFPLSTLTRSGLWFLPYVLHAAIGLALGVGVGWLL
;
A
#
# COMPACT_ATOMS: atom_id res chain seq x y z
N MET A 1 17.31 -26.60 -8.61
CA MET A 1 17.84 -25.28 -8.21
C MET A 1 16.90 -24.13 -8.61
N TYR A 2 16.40 -24.08 -9.85
CA TYR A 2 15.48 -23.04 -10.34
C TYR A 2 14.23 -22.80 -9.46
N LEU A 3 13.43 -23.85 -9.24
CA LEU A 3 12.20 -23.75 -8.43
C LEU A 3 12.46 -23.30 -6.99
N ALA A 4 13.61 -23.66 -6.41
CA ALA A 4 13.99 -23.24 -5.07
C ALA A 4 14.28 -21.72 -5.04
N VAL A 5 14.95 -21.19 -6.06
CA VAL A 5 15.20 -19.74 -6.19
C VAL A 5 13.87 -19.00 -6.39
N CYS A 6 13.00 -19.46 -7.30
CA CYS A 6 11.67 -18.86 -7.50
C CYS A 6 10.84 -18.87 -6.20
N GLY A 7 10.83 -20.00 -5.49
CA GLY A 7 10.13 -20.14 -4.22
C GLY A 7 10.67 -19.20 -3.13
N ALA A 8 11.99 -19.10 -3.01
CA ALA A 8 12.64 -18.20 -2.05
C ALA A 8 12.35 -16.72 -2.37
N THR A 9 12.41 -16.33 -3.64
CA THR A 9 12.06 -14.96 -4.07
C THR A 9 10.59 -14.65 -3.78
N PHE A 10 9.66 -15.54 -4.14
CA PHE A 10 8.24 -15.37 -3.87
C PHE A 10 8.00 -15.24 -2.36
N LEU A 11 8.49 -16.18 -1.55
CA LEU A 11 8.26 -16.18 -0.11
C LEU A 11 8.86 -14.93 0.55
N GLY A 12 10.11 -14.59 0.22
CA GLY A 12 10.78 -13.42 0.79
C GLY A 12 10.05 -12.11 0.46
N THR A 13 9.66 -11.91 -0.80
CA THR A 13 8.95 -10.70 -1.23
C THR A 13 7.52 -10.65 -0.69
N TYR A 14 6.81 -11.78 -0.65
CA TYR A 14 5.49 -11.89 -0.06
C TYR A 14 5.50 -11.54 1.43
N LEU A 15 6.43 -12.13 2.20
CA LEU A 15 6.60 -11.84 3.62
C LEU A 15 6.95 -10.38 3.88
N LEU A 16 7.81 -9.79 3.04
CA LEU A 16 8.15 -8.37 3.16
C LEU A 16 6.93 -7.48 2.90
N ASN A 17 6.15 -7.78 1.85
CA ASN A 17 4.95 -7.03 1.50
C ASN A 17 3.87 -7.13 2.60
N ILE A 18 3.57 -8.34 3.08
CA ILE A 18 2.55 -8.54 4.11
C ILE A 18 2.96 -7.91 5.43
N LEU A 19 4.24 -7.92 5.82
CA LEU A 19 4.72 -7.22 7.00
C LEU A 19 4.62 -5.70 6.85
N MET A 20 4.91 -5.18 5.64
CA MET A 20 4.77 -3.75 5.34
C MET A 20 3.31 -3.28 5.51
N ILE A 21 2.34 -4.03 5.01
CA ILE A 21 0.91 -3.71 5.19
C ILE A 21 0.46 -3.95 6.63
N THR A 22 0.66 -5.15 7.17
CA THR A 22 0.02 -5.57 8.42
C THR A 22 0.67 -4.97 9.66
N VAL A 23 2.01 -4.88 9.72
CA VAL A 23 2.71 -4.31 10.87
C VAL A 23 3.00 -2.83 10.63
N GLY A 24 3.49 -2.49 9.44
CA GLY A 24 3.81 -1.12 9.05
C GLY A 24 2.56 -0.24 8.96
N TYR A 25 1.79 -0.38 7.89
CA TYR A 25 0.69 0.54 7.59
C TYR A 25 -0.46 0.40 8.57
N HIS A 26 -0.89 -0.82 8.85
CA HIS A 26 -2.06 -1.11 9.66
C HIS A 26 -1.80 -0.88 11.16
N ARG A 27 -0.96 -1.71 11.79
CA ARG A 27 -0.79 -1.66 13.26
C ARG A 27 0.04 -0.46 13.71
N SER A 28 1.09 -0.08 12.99
CA SER A 28 1.96 1.02 13.40
C SER A 28 1.42 2.38 12.98
N VAL A 29 1.17 2.62 11.69
CA VAL A 29 0.82 3.97 11.21
C VAL A 29 -0.66 4.28 11.40
N ALA A 30 -1.58 3.38 11.03
CA ALA A 30 -3.01 3.65 11.13
C ALA A 30 -3.51 3.62 12.57
N HIS A 31 -3.19 2.56 13.32
CA HIS A 31 -3.73 2.31 14.66
C HIS A 31 -2.80 2.68 15.81
N LYS A 32 -1.52 2.95 15.55
CA LYS A 32 -0.51 3.24 16.60
C LYS A 32 -0.40 2.17 17.69
N ALA A 33 -0.88 0.95 17.42
CA ALA A 33 -0.79 -0.20 18.32
C ALA A 33 0.63 -0.77 18.42
N VAL A 34 1.47 -0.50 17.41
CA VAL A 34 2.88 -0.92 17.38
C VAL A 34 3.78 0.30 17.19
N ARG A 35 4.68 0.55 18.14
CA ARG A 35 5.71 1.58 18.03
C ARG A 35 6.98 0.99 17.41
N LEU A 36 7.22 1.32 16.14
CA LEU A 36 8.46 0.93 15.45
C LEU A 36 9.64 1.80 15.89
N HIS A 37 10.85 1.21 15.84
CA HIS A 37 12.09 1.99 15.93
C HIS A 37 12.08 3.11 14.86
N PRO A 38 12.57 4.33 15.13
CA PRO A 38 12.47 5.45 14.21
C PRO A 38 13.00 5.16 12.79
N ALA A 39 14.10 4.40 12.69
CA ALA A 39 14.65 3.98 11.39
C ALA A 39 13.68 3.09 10.60
N LEU A 40 13.07 2.10 11.25
CA LEU A 40 12.08 1.23 10.63
C LEU A 40 10.82 2.01 10.25
N ARG A 41 10.38 2.94 11.10
CA ARG A 41 9.23 3.81 10.78
C ARG A 41 9.50 4.65 9.52
N ARG A 42 10.71 5.21 9.38
CA ARG A 42 11.11 5.94 8.17
C ARG A 42 11.13 5.02 6.94
N ALA A 43 11.65 3.80 7.08
CA ALA A 43 11.65 2.82 6.00
C ALA A 43 10.23 2.44 5.55
N VAL A 44 9.28 2.28 6.48
CA VAL A 44 7.86 2.02 6.18
C VAL A 44 7.25 3.18 5.38
N ILE A 45 7.48 4.42 5.81
CA ILE A 45 6.88 5.60 5.17
C ILE A 45 7.49 5.88 3.79
N LEU A 46 8.81 5.78 3.66
CA LEU A 46 9.49 6.14 2.42
C LEU A 46 9.54 4.98 1.42
N GLY A 47 9.67 3.75 1.91
CA GLY A 47 9.84 2.55 1.10
C GLY A 47 8.55 1.75 0.89
N GLY A 48 7.52 1.94 1.71
CA GLY A 48 6.33 1.10 1.63
C GLY A 48 5.58 1.22 0.31
N ASN A 49 5.57 2.40 -0.32
CA ASN A 49 4.95 2.59 -1.64
C ASN A 49 5.70 1.79 -2.72
N TRP A 50 7.03 1.71 -2.65
CA TRP A 50 7.82 0.87 -3.54
C TRP A 50 7.53 -0.62 -3.35
N LEU A 51 7.32 -1.09 -2.12
CA LEU A 51 7.08 -2.51 -1.84
C LEU A 51 5.63 -2.95 -2.07
N THR A 52 4.67 -2.06 -1.84
CA THR A 52 3.23 -2.40 -1.85
C THR A 52 2.49 -1.84 -3.06
N GLY A 53 3.05 -0.84 -3.74
CA GLY A 53 2.35 -0.06 -4.76
C GLY A 53 1.29 0.89 -4.19
N LEU A 54 1.21 1.04 -2.86
CA LEU A 54 0.23 1.85 -2.16
C LEU A 54 0.95 2.95 -1.38
N ASP A 55 0.50 4.19 -1.52
CA ASP A 55 0.92 5.29 -0.68
C ASP A 55 0.53 5.06 0.79
N PRO A 56 1.47 5.22 1.75
CA PRO A 56 1.22 4.97 3.17
C PRO A 56 0.12 5.87 3.74
N LYS A 57 0.12 7.17 3.40
CA LYS A 57 -0.87 8.11 3.93
C LYS A 57 -2.24 7.83 3.35
N ALA A 58 -2.33 7.63 2.03
CA ALA A 58 -3.62 7.33 1.40
C ALA A 58 -4.20 6.01 1.89
N TRP A 59 -3.37 4.98 2.08
CA TRP A 59 -3.80 3.70 2.65
C TRP A 59 -4.36 3.87 4.06
N VAL A 60 -3.63 4.58 4.94
CA VAL A 60 -4.10 4.84 6.32
C VAL A 60 -5.41 5.61 6.35
N VAL A 61 -5.59 6.61 5.49
CA VAL A 61 -6.83 7.38 5.44
C VAL A 61 -8.01 6.51 4.98
N MET A 62 -7.84 5.73 3.90
CA MET A 62 -8.87 4.81 3.43
C MET A 62 -9.22 3.75 4.49
N HIS A 63 -8.21 3.22 5.18
CA HIS A 63 -8.37 2.25 6.27
C HIS A 63 -9.14 2.84 7.46
N ARG A 64 -8.84 4.08 7.85
CA ARG A 64 -9.56 4.78 8.94
C ARG A 64 -11.00 5.12 8.54
N LEU A 65 -11.25 5.49 7.29
CA LEU A 65 -12.61 5.66 6.74
C LEU A 65 -13.43 4.37 6.86
N HIS A 66 -12.84 3.22 6.49
CA HIS A 66 -13.49 1.93 6.66
C HIS A 66 -13.83 1.64 8.13
N HIS A 67 -12.92 1.89 9.07
CA HIS A 67 -13.23 1.69 10.49
C HIS A 67 -14.34 2.60 11.02
N GLU A 68 -14.42 3.87 10.60
CA GLU A 68 -15.49 4.78 11.04
C GLU A 68 -16.84 4.44 10.41
N HIS A 69 -16.84 3.94 9.18
CA HIS A 69 -18.03 3.77 8.36
C HIS A 69 -18.34 2.32 8.00
N SER A 70 -17.75 1.36 8.70
CA SER A 70 -17.83 -0.08 8.38
C SER A 70 -19.26 -0.51 8.09
N ASP A 71 -19.44 -1.19 6.95
CA ASP A 71 -20.73 -1.74 6.51
C ASP A 71 -21.86 -0.71 6.35
N THR A 72 -21.51 0.57 6.24
CA THR A 72 -22.42 1.64 5.82
C THR A 72 -22.17 2.02 4.36
N PRO A 73 -23.06 2.78 3.71
CA PRO A 73 -22.81 3.30 2.35
C PRO A 73 -21.57 4.20 2.21
N LEU A 74 -21.00 4.69 3.33
CA LEU A 74 -19.79 5.51 3.35
C LEU A 74 -18.50 4.68 3.48
N ASP A 75 -18.60 3.37 3.69
CA ASP A 75 -17.45 2.47 3.70
C ASP A 75 -16.78 2.44 2.30
N PRO A 76 -15.49 2.81 2.17
CA PRO A 76 -14.81 2.82 0.88
C PRO A 76 -14.63 1.43 0.26
N HIS A 77 -14.84 0.36 1.03
CA HIS A 77 -14.69 -1.01 0.56
C HIS A 77 -15.47 -2.04 1.40
N SER A 78 -16.77 -1.83 1.61
CA SER A 78 -17.64 -2.88 2.17
C SER A 78 -18.10 -3.86 1.07
N PRO A 79 -17.83 -5.18 1.21
CA PRO A 79 -18.40 -6.20 0.33
C PRO A 79 -19.93 -6.27 0.40
N VAL A 80 -20.55 -5.79 1.48
CA VAL A 80 -22.02 -5.74 1.62
C VAL A 80 -22.62 -4.77 0.60
N ASN A 81 -21.93 -3.68 0.29
CA ASN A 81 -22.42 -2.63 -0.61
C ASN A 81 -22.29 -2.99 -2.10
N VAL A 82 -21.23 -3.70 -2.50
CA VAL A 82 -20.87 -3.93 -3.92
C VAL A 82 -20.71 -5.40 -4.30
N GLY A 83 -20.83 -6.32 -3.35
CA GLY A 83 -20.55 -7.74 -3.55
C GLY A 83 -19.07 -8.06 -3.71
N ILE A 84 -18.72 -9.35 -3.58
CA ILE A 84 -17.32 -9.82 -3.66
C ILE A 84 -16.70 -9.53 -5.03
N LEU A 85 -17.48 -9.59 -6.10
CA LEU A 85 -16.98 -9.33 -7.46
C LEU A 85 -16.76 -7.84 -7.75
N GLY A 86 -17.49 -6.95 -7.06
CA GLY A 86 -17.38 -5.51 -7.23
C GLY A 86 -16.29 -4.85 -6.38
N ILE A 87 -15.83 -5.54 -5.33
CA ILE A 87 -15.00 -4.93 -4.28
C ILE A 87 -13.66 -4.40 -4.80
N GLY A 88 -13.03 -5.10 -5.74
CA GLY A 88 -11.74 -4.68 -6.30
C GLY A 88 -11.84 -3.35 -7.05
N LEU A 89 -12.90 -3.17 -7.85
CA LEU A 89 -13.11 -1.91 -8.56
C LEU A 89 -13.48 -0.78 -7.62
N GLU A 90 -14.33 -1.06 -6.62
CA GLU A 90 -14.75 -0.05 -5.64
C GLU A 90 -13.56 0.43 -4.79
N GLN A 91 -12.68 -0.49 -4.37
CA GLN A 91 -11.43 -0.18 -3.71
C GLN A 91 -10.56 0.77 -4.55
N LEU A 92 -10.35 0.46 -5.84
CA LEU A 92 -9.54 1.31 -6.72
C LEU A 92 -10.15 2.71 -6.90
N ARG A 93 -11.48 2.79 -7.08
CA ARG A 93 -12.20 4.06 -7.23
C ARG A 93 -12.07 4.91 -5.97
N ASN A 94 -12.32 4.36 -4.80
CA ASN A 94 -12.26 5.10 -3.54
C ASN A 94 -10.82 5.43 -3.15
N TYR A 95 -9.85 4.56 -3.42
CA TYR A 95 -8.44 4.86 -3.22
C TYR A 95 -7.99 6.08 -4.04
N LYS A 96 -8.42 6.15 -5.32
CA LYS A 96 -8.18 7.33 -6.17
C LYS A 96 -8.86 8.59 -5.60
N LYS A 97 -10.09 8.50 -5.09
CA LYS A 97 -10.78 9.63 -4.44
C LYS A 97 -10.00 10.12 -3.21
N VAL A 98 -9.51 9.21 -2.37
CA VAL A 98 -8.70 9.54 -1.19
C VAL A 98 -7.42 10.28 -1.60
N ILE A 99 -6.67 9.78 -2.58
CA ILE A 99 -5.45 10.45 -3.08
C ILE A 99 -5.77 11.86 -3.58
N ILE A 100 -6.77 12.01 -4.46
CA ILE A 100 -7.16 13.31 -5.01
C ILE A 100 -7.63 14.24 -3.90
N GLY A 101 -8.39 13.73 -2.94
CA GLY A 101 -8.88 14.48 -1.81
C GLY A 101 -7.77 14.99 -0.90
N LEU A 102 -6.76 14.15 -0.63
CA LEU A 102 -5.57 14.55 0.11
C LEU A 102 -4.73 15.59 -0.64
N LEU A 103 -4.55 15.43 -1.96
CA LEU A 103 -3.85 16.42 -2.81
C LEU A 103 -4.58 17.77 -2.82
N LYS A 104 -5.92 17.75 -2.86
CA LYS A 104 -6.78 18.93 -2.83
C LYS A 104 -7.08 19.45 -1.41
N GLN A 105 -6.45 18.88 -0.38
CA GLN A 105 -6.65 19.22 1.02
C GLN A 105 -8.11 19.22 1.50
N LYS A 106 -8.94 18.35 0.93
CA LYS A 106 -10.36 18.26 1.32
C LYS A 106 -10.51 17.80 2.78
N PRO A 107 -11.27 18.52 3.63
CA PRO A 107 -11.46 18.18 5.05
C PRO A 107 -11.98 16.76 5.30
N GLU A 108 -12.81 16.25 4.38
CA GLU A 108 -13.38 14.90 4.42
C GLU A 108 -12.30 13.80 4.47
N TYR A 109 -11.10 14.04 3.93
CA TYR A 109 -9.97 13.10 3.98
C TYR A 109 -8.85 13.57 4.92
N THR A 110 -8.53 14.86 4.94
CA THR A 110 -7.40 15.38 5.73
C THR A 110 -7.63 15.24 7.23
N ARG A 111 -8.89 15.21 7.70
CA ARG A 111 -9.22 14.96 9.11
C ARG A 111 -8.65 13.63 9.62
N TYR A 112 -8.57 12.62 8.76
CA TYR A 112 -8.01 11.30 9.06
C TYR A 112 -6.49 11.22 8.96
N ALA A 113 -5.82 12.29 8.57
CA ALA A 113 -4.36 12.34 8.39
C ALA A 113 -3.69 13.41 9.25
N LYS A 114 -4.40 14.05 10.19
CA LYS A 114 -3.89 15.16 11.01
C LYS A 114 -2.64 14.78 11.81
N ASP A 115 -2.58 13.55 12.28
CA ASP A 115 -1.46 12.98 13.03
C ASP A 115 -0.35 12.39 12.14
N LEU A 116 -0.50 12.43 10.82
CA LEU A 116 0.46 11.90 9.87
C LEU A 116 1.36 13.03 9.35
N GLU A 117 2.44 13.30 10.09
CA GLU A 117 3.41 14.40 9.88
C GLU A 117 4.31 14.25 8.63
N PHE A 118 4.05 13.28 7.76
CA PHE A 118 4.77 13.08 6.49
C PHE A 118 3.82 13.36 5.31
N PRO A 119 4.26 13.88 4.16
CA PRO A 119 3.38 14.13 3.03
C PRO A 119 2.99 12.81 2.31
N LEU A 120 2.10 12.90 1.32
CA LEU A 120 2.01 11.86 0.29
C LEU A 120 3.41 11.62 -0.33
N SER A 121 3.68 10.39 -0.76
CA SER A 121 4.94 10.01 -1.39
C SER A 121 5.21 10.88 -2.62
N THR A 122 6.48 11.01 -2.97
CA THR A 122 6.90 11.69 -4.21
C THR A 122 6.33 10.97 -5.44
N LEU A 123 6.28 9.64 -5.44
CA LEU A 123 5.67 8.86 -6.53
C LEU A 123 4.22 9.27 -6.78
N THR A 124 3.42 9.37 -5.72
CA THR A 124 2.01 9.71 -5.82
C THR A 124 1.82 11.17 -6.22
N ARG A 125 2.59 12.09 -5.65
CA ARG A 125 2.51 13.53 -5.98
C ARG A 125 2.96 13.83 -7.41
N SER A 126 3.94 13.11 -7.93
CA SER A 126 4.48 13.32 -9.28
C SER A 126 3.77 12.48 -10.35
N GLY A 127 2.73 11.73 -10.01
CA GLY A 127 2.03 10.85 -10.97
C GLY A 127 2.82 9.61 -11.40
N LEU A 128 3.92 9.30 -10.72
CA LEU A 128 4.82 8.17 -10.98
C LEU A 128 4.44 6.91 -10.20
N TRP A 129 3.18 6.77 -9.80
CA TRP A 129 2.67 5.66 -9.00
C TRP A 129 2.81 4.29 -9.67
N PHE A 130 3.01 4.24 -11.00
CA PHE A 130 3.18 3.01 -11.75
C PHE A 130 4.63 2.47 -11.69
N LEU A 131 5.62 3.29 -11.28
CA LEU A 131 7.03 2.90 -11.28
C LEU A 131 7.35 1.67 -10.43
N PRO A 132 6.79 1.47 -9.22
CA PRO A 132 7.02 0.25 -8.45
C PRO A 132 6.67 -1.02 -9.23
N TYR A 133 5.55 -1.02 -9.96
CA TYR A 133 5.11 -2.18 -10.74
C TYR A 133 6.04 -2.45 -11.92
N VAL A 134 6.48 -1.40 -12.63
CA VAL A 134 7.45 -1.52 -13.72
C VAL A 134 8.79 -2.05 -13.20
N LEU A 135 9.27 -1.52 -12.07
CA LEU A 135 10.51 -1.94 -11.44
C LEU A 135 10.44 -3.40 -10.98
N HIS A 136 9.35 -3.81 -10.34
CA HIS A 136 9.15 -5.21 -9.93
C HIS A 136 9.10 -6.16 -11.12
N ALA A 137 8.42 -5.78 -12.20
CA ALA A 137 8.39 -6.57 -13.43
C ALA A 137 9.79 -6.70 -14.06
N ALA A 138 10.55 -5.61 -14.12
CA ALA A 138 11.92 -5.61 -14.63
C ALA A 138 12.86 -6.47 -13.78
N ILE A 139 12.78 -6.35 -12.44
CA ILE A 139 13.55 -7.20 -11.52
C ILE A 139 13.17 -8.67 -11.69
N GLY A 140 11.87 -8.98 -11.74
CA GLY A 140 11.39 -10.34 -11.92
C GLY A 140 11.88 -10.95 -13.24
N LEU A 141 11.82 -10.20 -14.33
CA LEU A 141 12.33 -10.62 -15.64
C LEU A 141 13.85 -10.82 -15.62
N ALA A 142 14.60 -9.89 -15.02
CA ALA A 142 16.05 -9.97 -14.91
C ALA A 142 16.50 -11.18 -14.08
N LEU A 143 15.82 -11.47 -12.97
CA LEU A 143 16.05 -12.68 -12.17
C LEU A 143 15.69 -13.94 -12.97
N GLY A 144 14.55 -13.94 -13.68
CA GLY A 144 14.11 -15.06 -14.50
C GLY A 144 15.08 -15.41 -15.62
N VAL A 145 15.55 -14.41 -16.36
CA VAL A 145 16.58 -14.58 -17.41
C VAL A 145 17.90 -14.96 -16.76
N GLY A 146 18.43 -14.16 -15.83
CA GLY A 146 19.75 -14.39 -15.24
C GLY A 146 19.90 -15.78 -14.60
N VAL A 147 18.88 -16.25 -13.87
CA VAL A 147 18.91 -17.58 -13.23
C VAL A 147 18.55 -18.69 -14.23
N GLY A 148 17.64 -18.43 -15.17
CA GLY A 148 17.21 -19.41 -16.17
C GLY A 148 18.28 -19.80 -17.18
N TRP A 149 19.24 -18.91 -17.47
CA TRP A 149 20.38 -19.20 -18.36
C TRP A 149 21.60 -19.79 -17.63
N LEU A 150 21.65 -19.69 -16.29
CA LEU A 150 22.76 -20.21 -15.45
C LEU A 150 22.47 -21.61 -14.88
N LEU A 151 21.35 -22.22 -15.24
CA LEU A 151 20.87 -23.53 -14.80
C LEU A 151 20.61 -24.44 -15.99
#